data_AF-A0A5R8LC45-F1
#
_entry.id   AF-A0A5R8LC45-F1
#
_cell.length_a   1.000
_cell.length_b   1.000
_cell.length_c   1.000
_cell.angle_alpha   90.00
_cell.angle_beta   90.00
_cell.angle_gamma   90.00
#
_symmetry.space_group_name_H-M   'P 1'
#
loop_
_entity.id
_entity.type
_entity.pdbx_description
1 polymer ?
#
loop_
_entity_poly.entity_id
_entity_poly.type
_entity_poly.pdbx_seq_one_letter_code
_entity_poly.pdbx_strand_id
1 'polypeptide(L)'
;MNDFTASTGHTFSERTAGVQVTAPGVHPLVNAKSQVGAAFKEYADHVRSTARAEEDARLGRWRWPENPDYVVYQRDAYPPENARRVRVILEPTGDFVDTVEGSTIDGPFKDAARAYFDAHPDPKPWYDAGPAEVWDVDLPSGGMRAVTVYSARHEDEPVTVFRDAHTQVEIETDDPTIRDARRIYPERTV
;
A
#
# COMPACT_ATOMS: atom_id res chain seq x y z
N MET A 1 32.38 -22.22 -19.12
CA MET A 1 31.71 -22.56 -17.84
C MET A 1 31.30 -21.23 -17.26
N ASN A 2 30.01 -20.90 -17.37
CA ASN A 2 29.48 -19.63 -16.92
C ASN A 2 28.71 -19.88 -15.64
N ASP A 3 29.25 -19.39 -14.54
CA ASP A 3 28.57 -19.41 -13.25
C ASP A 3 28.05 -17.99 -12.98
N PHE A 4 26.80 -17.86 -12.56
CA PHE A 4 26.26 -16.58 -12.11
C PHE A 4 25.54 -16.75 -10.78
N THR A 5 25.62 -15.72 -9.94
CA THR A 5 24.92 -15.66 -8.65
C THR A 5 23.84 -14.59 -8.74
N ALA A 6 22.59 -14.99 -8.52
CA ALA A 6 21.48 -14.06 -8.45
C ALA A 6 21.58 -13.21 -7.17
N SER A 7 21.01 -12.00 -7.20
CA SER A 7 20.91 -11.10 -6.03
C SER A 7 20.19 -11.74 -4.83
N THR A 8 19.47 -12.84 -5.05
CA THR A 8 18.81 -13.67 -4.03
C THR A 8 19.75 -14.67 -3.34
N GLY A 9 21.04 -14.68 -3.66
CA GLY A 9 22.04 -15.59 -3.06
C GLY A 9 22.09 -17.00 -3.65
N HIS A 10 21.40 -17.25 -4.76
CA HIS A 10 21.40 -18.53 -5.46
C HIS A 10 22.50 -18.56 -6.53
N THR A 11 23.29 -19.65 -6.57
CA THR A 11 24.34 -19.84 -7.58
C THR A 11 23.89 -20.85 -8.63
N PHE A 12 23.99 -20.45 -9.90
CA PHE A 12 23.68 -21.26 -11.07
C PHE A 12 24.99 -21.59 -11.79
N SER A 13 25.22 -22.87 -12.04
CA SER A 13 26.37 -23.34 -12.82
C SER A 13 25.91 -24.24 -13.97
N GLU A 14 26.37 -23.94 -15.18
CA GLU A 14 26.07 -24.75 -16.36
C GLU A 14 27.12 -25.85 -16.50
N ARG A 15 26.68 -27.11 -16.41
CA ARG A 15 27.53 -28.29 -16.61
C ARG A 15 27.10 -29.04 -17.86
N THR A 16 28.00 -29.83 -18.41
CA THR A 16 27.82 -30.62 -19.64
C THR A 16 26.63 -31.60 -19.59
N ALA A 17 26.06 -31.85 -18.40
CA ALA A 17 24.91 -32.72 -18.17
C ALA A 17 23.65 -32.00 -17.63
N GLY A 18 23.65 -30.65 -17.55
CA GLY A 18 22.51 -29.85 -17.09
C GLY A 18 22.90 -28.66 -16.21
N VAL A 19 21.89 -27.93 -15.75
CA VAL A 19 22.03 -26.78 -14.85
C VAL A 19 22.00 -27.27 -13.40
N GLN A 20 23.01 -26.92 -12.62
CA GLN A 20 23.06 -27.17 -11.18
C GLN A 20 22.74 -25.87 -10.43
N VAL A 21 21.68 -25.89 -9.62
CA VAL A 21 21.27 -24.78 -8.75
C VAL A 21 21.69 -25.12 -7.32
N THR A 22 22.40 -24.21 -6.66
CA THR A 22 22.78 -24.36 -5.26
C THR A 22 22.14 -23.23 -4.45
N ALA A 23 21.27 -23.60 -3.50
CA ALA A 23 20.67 -22.68 -2.55
C ALA A 23 21.44 -22.69 -1.22
N PRO A 24 21.50 -21.57 -0.48
CA PRO A 24 22.14 -21.53 0.84
C PRO A 24 21.48 -22.52 1.82
N GLY A 25 22.26 -23.43 2.41
CA GLY A 25 21.80 -24.34 3.48
C GLY A 25 21.22 -25.69 3.04
N VAL A 26 21.22 -26.04 1.75
CA VAL A 26 20.67 -27.31 1.26
C VAL A 26 21.80 -28.31 0.91
N HIS A 27 21.83 -29.47 1.58
CA HIS A 27 22.80 -30.55 1.31
C HIS A 27 22.50 -31.24 -0.05
N PRO A 28 23.53 -31.61 -0.86
CA PRO A 28 23.38 -31.90 -2.29
C PRO A 28 22.85 -33.31 -2.65
N LEU A 29 22.14 -34.00 -1.76
CA LEU A 29 21.70 -35.39 -2.00
C LEU A 29 20.21 -35.58 -1.75
N VAL A 30 19.37 -34.94 -2.55
CA VAL A 30 17.96 -35.33 -2.67
C VAL A 30 17.56 -35.24 -4.14
N ASN A 31 16.82 -36.26 -4.59
CA ASN A 31 16.31 -36.51 -5.94
C ASN A 31 16.22 -35.26 -6.84
N ALA A 32 17.33 -34.95 -7.53
CA ALA A 32 17.57 -33.64 -8.13
C ALA A 32 16.55 -33.26 -9.20
N LYS A 33 15.88 -34.21 -9.86
CA LYS A 33 14.91 -33.87 -10.93
C LYS A 33 13.60 -33.25 -10.42
N SER A 34 13.06 -33.71 -9.29
CA SER A 34 11.77 -33.18 -8.80
C SER A 34 11.94 -31.87 -8.02
N GLN A 35 13.02 -31.75 -7.23
CA GLN A 35 13.28 -30.53 -6.46
C GLN A 35 13.79 -29.39 -7.33
N VAL A 36 14.60 -29.66 -8.37
CA VAL A 36 15.01 -28.63 -9.34
C VAL A 36 13.81 -28.14 -10.16
N GLY A 37 12.88 -29.03 -10.53
CA GLY A 37 11.64 -28.63 -11.21
C GLY A 37 10.74 -27.73 -10.36
N ALA A 38 10.58 -28.05 -9.07
CA ALA A 38 9.80 -27.22 -8.14
C ALA A 38 10.46 -25.86 -7.88
N ALA A 39 11.77 -25.83 -7.58
CA ALA A 39 12.51 -24.59 -7.35
C ALA A 39 12.53 -23.69 -8.59
N PHE A 40 12.64 -24.27 -9.79
CA PHE A 40 12.58 -23.49 -11.04
C PHE A 40 11.19 -22.91 -11.30
N LYS A 41 10.13 -23.65 -10.95
CA LYS A 41 8.75 -23.13 -11.03
C LYS A 41 8.54 -21.97 -10.05
N GLU A 42 8.95 -22.13 -8.80
CA GLU A 42 8.88 -21.07 -7.79
C GLU A 42 9.66 -19.82 -8.21
N TYR A 43 10.87 -20.00 -8.74
CA TYR A 43 11.67 -18.89 -9.27
C TYR A 43 10.99 -18.21 -10.47
N ALA A 44 10.47 -18.99 -11.42
CA ALA A 44 9.77 -18.44 -12.58
C ALA A 44 8.49 -17.70 -12.18
N ASP A 45 7.75 -18.21 -11.20
CA ASP A 45 6.55 -17.58 -10.66
C ASP A 45 6.90 -16.29 -9.90
N HIS A 46 7.99 -16.30 -9.13
CA HIS A 46 8.53 -15.10 -8.47
C HIS A 46 8.93 -14.03 -9.50
N VAL A 47 9.74 -14.36 -10.50
CA VAL A 47 10.16 -13.42 -11.56
C VAL A 47 8.96 -12.83 -12.27
N ARG A 48 7.94 -13.63 -12.61
CA ARG A 48 6.70 -13.13 -13.21
C ARG A 48 5.94 -12.20 -12.27
N SER A 49 5.86 -12.53 -10.97
CA SER A 49 5.19 -11.68 -9.97
C SER A 49 5.87 -10.32 -9.81
N THR A 50 7.21 -10.29 -9.79
CA THR A 50 8.00 -9.06 -9.66
C THR A 50 7.86 -8.19 -10.90
N ALA A 51 8.01 -8.77 -12.11
CA ALA A 51 7.82 -8.04 -13.36
C ALA A 51 6.40 -7.47 -13.49
N ARG A 52 5.38 -8.20 -13.01
CA ARG A 52 4.00 -7.72 -13.00
C ARG A 52 3.81 -6.57 -12.02
N ALA A 53 4.39 -6.65 -10.83
CA ALA A 53 4.35 -5.58 -9.83
C ALA A 53 5.06 -4.30 -10.30
N GLU A 54 6.21 -4.43 -10.96
CA GLU A 54 6.94 -3.30 -11.56
C GLU A 54 6.12 -2.60 -12.65
N GLU A 55 5.47 -3.38 -13.52
CA GLU A 55 4.60 -2.85 -14.56
C GLU A 55 3.34 -2.19 -13.99
N ASP A 56 2.73 -2.80 -12.97
CA ASP A 56 1.59 -2.23 -12.26
C ASP A 56 1.95 -0.86 -11.65
N ALA A 57 3.10 -0.78 -10.98
CA ALA A 57 3.63 0.48 -10.42
C ALA A 57 3.91 1.53 -11.51
N ARG A 58 4.54 1.13 -12.63
CA ARG A 58 4.84 2.00 -13.76
C ARG A 58 3.58 2.60 -14.39
N LEU A 59 2.48 1.85 -14.40
CA LEU A 59 1.20 2.28 -14.95
C LEU A 59 0.32 3.03 -13.94
N GLY A 60 0.75 3.18 -12.68
CA GLY A 60 -0.09 3.71 -11.61
C GLY A 60 -1.34 2.86 -11.36
N ARG A 61 -1.22 1.55 -11.62
CA ARG A 61 -2.30 0.58 -11.54
C ARG A 61 -2.17 -0.19 -10.23
N TRP A 62 -3.28 -0.29 -9.50
CA TRP A 62 -3.36 -1.20 -8.37
C TRP A 62 -4.03 -2.51 -8.80
N ARG A 63 -3.49 -3.64 -8.37
CA ARG A 63 -4.02 -4.98 -8.68
C ARG A 63 -4.64 -5.58 -7.44
N TRP A 64 -5.86 -6.09 -7.57
CA TRP A 64 -6.56 -6.68 -6.44
C TRP A 64 -5.90 -8.02 -6.03
N PRO A 65 -5.35 -8.17 -4.81
CA PRO A 65 -4.61 -9.37 -4.43
C PRO A 65 -5.45 -10.66 -4.44
N GLU A 66 -6.73 -10.57 -4.05
CA GLU A 66 -7.64 -11.71 -3.98
C GLU A 66 -8.16 -12.14 -5.35
N ASN A 67 -8.22 -11.21 -6.32
CA ASN A 67 -8.58 -11.52 -7.71
C ASN A 67 -7.74 -10.68 -8.69
N PRO A 68 -6.56 -11.20 -9.10
CA PRO A 68 -5.61 -10.49 -9.94
C PRO A 68 -6.13 -10.12 -11.33
N ASP A 69 -7.28 -10.61 -11.78
CA ASP A 69 -7.87 -10.21 -13.06
C ASP A 69 -8.48 -8.79 -12.99
N TYR A 70 -8.75 -8.29 -11.78
CA TYR A 70 -9.23 -6.94 -11.55
C TYR A 70 -8.08 -6.00 -11.25
N VAL A 71 -8.09 -4.88 -11.97
CA VAL A 71 -7.13 -3.80 -11.78
C VAL A 71 -7.87 -2.48 -11.60
N VAL A 72 -7.31 -1.61 -10.77
CA VAL A 72 -7.91 -0.36 -10.36
C VAL A 72 -6.98 0.80 -10.70
N TYR A 73 -7.55 1.80 -11.36
CA TYR A 73 -6.89 3.06 -11.64
C TYR A 73 -7.57 4.17 -10.85
N GLN A 74 -6.79 4.95 -10.11
CA GLN A 74 -7.29 6.20 -9.54
C GLN A 74 -7.69 7.16 -10.67
N ARG A 75 -8.81 7.85 -10.48
CA ARG A 75 -9.28 8.88 -11.41
C ARG A 75 -9.38 10.19 -10.66
N ASP A 76 -9.23 11.29 -11.39
CA ASP A 76 -9.45 12.62 -10.82
C ASP A 76 -10.88 12.72 -10.27
N ALA A 77 -11.01 13.33 -9.10
CA ALA A 77 -12.31 13.64 -8.53
C ALA A 77 -13.10 14.55 -9.48
N TYR A 78 -14.39 14.28 -9.68
CA TYR A 78 -15.26 15.09 -10.53
C TYR A 78 -16.10 16.02 -9.65
N PRO A 79 -16.04 17.36 -9.83
CA PRO A 79 -16.92 18.27 -9.11
C PRO A 79 -18.40 17.94 -9.37
N PRO A 80 -19.32 18.12 -8.41
CA PRO A 80 -19.17 18.82 -7.12
C PRO A 80 -18.88 17.91 -5.91
N GLU A 81 -18.72 16.60 -6.12
CA GLU A 81 -18.54 15.65 -5.03
C GLU A 81 -17.05 15.33 -4.92
N ASN A 82 -16.40 15.73 -3.81
CA ASN A 82 -15.03 15.33 -3.47
C ASN A 82 -14.89 13.81 -3.21
N ALA A 83 -15.79 12.99 -3.78
CA ALA A 83 -15.76 11.56 -3.68
C ALA A 83 -14.63 11.00 -4.55
N ARG A 84 -13.82 10.13 -3.95
CA ARG A 84 -12.75 9.43 -4.66
C ARG A 84 -13.36 8.57 -5.75
N ARG A 85 -12.83 8.72 -6.96
CA ARG A 85 -13.27 7.95 -8.12
C ARG A 85 -12.19 6.99 -8.55
N VAL A 86 -12.60 5.77 -8.86
CA VAL A 86 -11.72 4.76 -9.42
C VAL A 86 -12.35 4.16 -10.67
N ARG A 87 -11.48 3.71 -11.57
CA ARG A 87 -11.86 2.84 -12.68
C ARG A 87 -11.39 1.44 -12.36
N VAL A 88 -12.33 0.51 -12.26
CA VAL A 88 -12.04 -0.92 -12.12
C VAL A 88 -12.15 -1.56 -13.49
N ILE A 89 -11.15 -2.31 -13.90
CA ILE A 89 -11.08 -3.02 -15.18
C ILE A 89 -10.88 -4.51 -14.93
N LEU A 90 -11.64 -5.34 -15.63
CA LEU A 90 -11.42 -6.78 -15.74
C LEU A 90 -10.46 -7.03 -16.91
N GLU A 91 -9.17 -7.28 -16.63
CA GLU A 91 -8.11 -7.39 -17.64
C GLU A 91 -8.42 -8.37 -18.80
N PRO A 92 -8.96 -9.60 -18.55
CA PRO A 92 -9.17 -10.57 -19.61
C PRO A 92 -10.18 -10.14 -20.69
N THR A 93 -11.20 -9.37 -20.32
CA THR A 93 -12.26 -8.92 -21.24
C THR A 93 -12.11 -7.46 -21.64
N GLY A 94 -11.38 -6.68 -20.84
CA GLY A 94 -11.30 -5.23 -20.99
C GLY A 94 -12.54 -4.49 -20.47
N ASP A 95 -13.51 -5.20 -19.89
CA ASP A 95 -14.70 -4.58 -19.31
C ASP A 95 -14.31 -3.68 -18.13
N PHE A 96 -15.01 -2.57 -17.96
CA PHE A 96 -14.71 -1.64 -16.89
C PHE A 96 -15.94 -0.97 -16.31
N VAL A 97 -15.80 -0.53 -15.06
CA VAL A 97 -16.76 0.33 -14.36
C VAL A 97 -16.01 1.48 -13.72
N ASP A 98 -16.52 2.69 -13.93
CA ASP A 98 -16.14 3.83 -13.10
C ASP A 98 -17.06 3.87 -11.88
N THR A 99 -16.50 3.90 -10.68
CA THR A 99 -17.27 3.98 -9.43
C THR A 99 -16.63 4.98 -8.48
N VAL A 100 -17.42 5.36 -7.48
CA VAL A 100 -16.99 6.24 -6.39
C VAL A 100 -17.06 5.49 -5.07
N GLU A 101 -16.28 5.97 -4.11
CA GLU A 101 -16.37 5.52 -2.72
C GLU A 101 -17.82 5.69 -2.21
N GLY A 102 -18.34 4.68 -1.51
CA GLY A 102 -19.71 4.69 -0.98
C GLY A 102 -20.85 4.38 -1.98
N SER A 103 -20.58 4.17 -3.28
CA SER A 103 -21.66 3.79 -4.23
C SER A 103 -22.35 2.45 -3.84
N THR A 104 -23.63 2.30 -4.16
CA THR A 104 -24.49 1.15 -3.76
C THR A 104 -24.58 0.01 -4.79
N ILE A 105 -23.71 -0.01 -5.81
CA ILE A 105 -23.76 -1.03 -6.87
C ILE A 105 -23.14 -2.33 -6.36
N ASP A 106 -23.81 -3.46 -6.56
CA ASP A 106 -23.31 -4.79 -6.18
C ASP A 106 -22.52 -5.48 -7.32
N GLY A 107 -21.58 -6.34 -6.94
CA GLY A 107 -20.86 -7.23 -7.87
C GLY A 107 -19.33 -7.12 -7.78
N PRO A 108 -18.61 -7.95 -8.55
CA PRO A 108 -17.16 -8.11 -8.39
C PRO A 108 -16.36 -6.84 -8.72
N PHE A 109 -16.87 -5.96 -9.59
CA PHE A 109 -16.27 -4.64 -9.82
C PHE A 109 -16.30 -3.77 -8.56
N LYS A 110 -17.37 -3.88 -7.75
CA LYS A 110 -17.49 -3.13 -6.50
C LYS A 110 -16.57 -3.68 -5.43
N ASP A 111 -16.46 -5.00 -5.32
CA ASP A 111 -15.56 -5.64 -4.36
C ASP A 111 -14.11 -5.23 -4.60
N ALA A 112 -13.67 -5.20 -5.86
CA ALA A 112 -12.34 -4.68 -6.23
C ALA A 112 -12.16 -3.20 -5.90
N ALA A 113 -13.17 -2.35 -6.15
CA ALA A 113 -13.12 -0.93 -5.79
C ALA A 113 -13.07 -0.74 -4.26
N ARG A 114 -13.84 -1.51 -3.51
CA ARG A 114 -13.85 -1.47 -2.04
C ARG A 114 -12.49 -1.89 -1.49
N ALA A 115 -11.94 -3.00 -1.99
CA ALA A 115 -10.62 -3.46 -1.61
C ALA A 115 -9.54 -2.40 -1.90
N TYR A 116 -9.67 -1.67 -3.03
CA TYR A 116 -8.80 -0.54 -3.31
C TYR A 116 -8.94 0.58 -2.27
N PHE A 117 -10.16 1.01 -1.93
CA PHE A 117 -10.36 2.07 -0.94
C PHE A 117 -9.90 1.66 0.46
N ASP A 118 -10.14 0.41 0.86
CA ASP A 118 -9.67 -0.16 2.13
C ASP A 118 -8.12 -0.21 2.19
N ALA A 119 -7.47 -0.54 1.06
CA ALA A 119 -6.01 -0.56 0.96
C ALA A 119 -5.36 0.83 0.84
N HIS A 120 -6.14 1.85 0.47
CA HIS A 120 -5.68 3.23 0.32
C HIS A 120 -6.64 4.14 1.07
N PRO A 121 -6.66 4.16 2.41
CA PRO A 121 -7.52 5.08 3.14
C PRO A 121 -7.27 6.53 2.71
N ASP A 122 -8.31 7.35 2.64
CA ASP A 122 -8.13 8.77 2.34
C ASP A 122 -7.18 9.40 3.37
N PRO A 123 -6.29 10.31 2.94
CA PRO A 123 -5.56 11.12 3.89
C PRO A 123 -6.61 11.86 4.71
N LYS A 124 -6.65 11.57 6.00
CA LYS A 124 -7.57 12.25 6.91
C LYS A 124 -7.29 13.75 6.81
N PRO A 125 -8.29 14.64 6.96
CA PRO A 125 -8.11 16.08 6.76
C PRO A 125 -6.97 16.70 7.56
N TRP A 126 -6.52 16.03 8.61
CA TRP A 126 -5.48 16.45 9.53
C TRP A 126 -4.09 15.85 9.23
N TYR A 127 -3.96 15.07 8.15
CA TYR A 127 -2.66 14.57 7.67
C TYR A 127 -1.84 15.67 6.99
N ASP A 128 -2.48 16.75 6.53
CA ASP A 128 -1.82 17.95 6.02
C ASP A 128 -1.56 19.00 7.12
N ALA A 129 -1.79 18.64 8.39
CA ALA A 129 -1.69 19.56 9.50
C ALA A 129 -0.27 20.12 9.62
N GLY A 130 -0.17 21.45 9.54
CA GLY A 130 1.09 22.18 9.58
C GLY A 130 1.52 22.55 11.01
N PRO A 131 2.82 22.74 11.29
CA PRO A 131 3.26 23.26 12.58
C PRO A 131 2.55 24.57 12.95
N ALA A 132 2.23 24.73 14.24
CA ALA A 132 1.49 25.85 14.81
C ALA A 132 0.00 25.96 14.42
N GLU A 133 -0.56 24.97 13.71
CA GLU A 133 -2.02 24.85 13.57
C GLU A 133 -2.66 24.35 14.87
N VAL A 134 -3.92 24.71 15.09
CA VAL A 134 -4.73 24.25 16.22
C VAL A 134 -5.90 23.43 15.68
N TRP A 135 -6.11 22.26 16.26
CA TRP A 135 -7.13 21.30 15.84
C TRP A 135 -7.98 20.86 17.02
N ASP A 136 -9.24 20.53 16.77
CA ASP A 136 -10.14 19.83 17.69
C ASP A 136 -10.11 18.35 17.31
N VAL A 137 -9.58 17.47 18.16
CA VAL A 137 -9.31 16.06 17.85
C VAL A 137 -10.07 15.13 18.80
N ASP A 138 -10.82 14.17 18.27
CA ASP A 138 -11.48 13.13 19.06
C ASP A 138 -10.50 11.98 19.35
N LEU A 139 -10.03 11.96 20.60
CA LEU A 139 -9.07 10.98 21.10
C LEU A 139 -9.77 9.84 21.86
N PRO A 140 -9.20 8.62 21.87
CA PRO A 140 -9.77 7.47 22.59
C PRO A 140 -9.97 7.71 24.09
N SER A 141 -9.17 8.60 24.68
CA SER A 141 -9.15 8.92 26.12
C SER A 141 -10.34 9.75 26.59
N GLY A 142 -11.24 10.17 25.68
CA GLY A 142 -12.56 10.68 26.04
C GLY A 142 -12.89 12.04 25.45
N GLY A 143 -13.20 12.07 24.15
CA GLY A 143 -13.85 13.19 23.47
C GLY A 143 -12.92 14.15 22.76
N MET A 144 -13.54 15.16 22.15
CA MET A 144 -12.89 16.25 21.41
C MET A 144 -11.98 17.09 22.30
N ARG A 145 -10.75 17.33 21.86
CA ARG A 145 -9.76 18.17 22.56
C ARG A 145 -9.07 19.12 21.60
N ALA A 146 -8.85 20.34 22.06
CA ALA A 146 -7.99 21.31 21.39
C ALA A 146 -6.53 20.90 21.54
N VAL A 147 -5.85 20.69 20.40
CA VAL A 147 -4.45 20.32 20.31
C VAL A 147 -3.69 21.26 19.39
N THR A 148 -2.39 21.41 19.62
CA THR A 148 -1.49 22.17 18.73
C THR A 148 -0.57 21.23 17.98
N VAL A 149 -0.33 21.53 16.72
CA VAL A 149 0.56 20.75 15.84
C VAL A 149 1.99 21.25 15.95
N TYR A 150 2.96 20.35 16.05
CA TYR A 150 4.39 20.68 16.04
C TYR A 150 5.19 19.56 15.39
N SER A 151 6.41 19.90 14.96
CA SER A 151 7.37 18.91 14.48
C SER A 151 8.18 18.37 15.66
N ALA A 152 8.23 17.06 15.79
CA ALA A 152 9.08 16.35 16.74
C ALA A 152 10.09 15.46 16.00
N ARG A 153 10.95 14.77 16.74
CA ARG A 153 11.83 13.74 16.21
C ARG A 153 11.59 12.42 16.94
N HIS A 154 11.31 11.36 16.19
CA HIS A 154 11.24 10.00 16.70
C HIS A 154 12.28 9.17 15.95
N GLU A 155 13.22 8.54 16.66
CA GLU A 155 14.31 7.76 16.05
C GLU A 155 15.09 8.50 14.94
N ASP A 156 15.36 9.80 15.14
CA ASP A 156 16.00 10.72 14.19
C ASP A 156 15.17 11.10 12.93
N GLU A 157 13.95 10.57 12.77
CA GLU A 157 13.02 10.96 11.73
C GLU A 157 12.10 12.10 12.18
N PRO A 158 11.87 13.14 11.34
CA PRO A 158 10.92 14.19 11.67
C PRO A 158 9.49 13.65 11.59
N VAL A 159 8.72 13.81 12.66
CA VAL A 159 7.30 13.44 12.73
C VAL A 159 6.44 14.66 13.06
N THR A 160 5.19 14.64 12.62
CA THR A 160 4.18 15.65 12.98
C THR A 160 3.28 15.08 14.06
N VAL A 161 3.07 15.85 15.13
CA VAL A 161 2.39 15.38 16.34
C VAL A 161 1.38 16.42 16.83
N PHE A 162 0.26 15.92 17.35
CA PHE A 162 -0.71 16.68 18.13
C PHE A 162 -0.30 16.71 19.60
N ARG A 163 -0.20 17.92 20.18
CA ARG A 163 -0.02 18.13 21.62
C ARG A 163 -1.31 18.57 22.26
N ASP A 164 -1.75 17.84 23.26
CA ASP A 164 -2.73 18.36 24.22
C ASP A 164 -2.00 19.28 25.22
N ALA A 165 -2.37 20.57 25.26
CA ALA A 165 -1.75 21.56 26.14
C ALA A 165 -1.97 21.26 27.64
N HIS A 166 -3.06 20.57 28.00
CA HIS A 166 -3.40 20.25 29.38
C HIS A 166 -2.71 18.98 29.87
N THR A 167 -2.72 17.92 29.06
CA THR A 167 -2.17 16.62 29.48
C THR A 167 -0.72 16.43 29.08
N GLN A 168 -0.20 17.25 28.16
CA GLN A 168 1.13 17.13 27.56
C GLN A 168 1.33 15.78 26.84
N VAL A 169 0.24 15.08 26.52
CA VAL A 169 0.27 13.87 25.71
C VAL A 169 0.51 14.27 24.25
N GLU A 170 1.40 13.53 23.62
CA GLU A 170 1.82 13.67 22.24
C GLU A 170 1.28 12.47 21.45
N ILE A 171 0.62 12.72 20.32
CA ILE A 171 0.07 11.67 19.44
C ILE A 171 0.45 12.03 18.02
N GLU A 172 1.02 11.08 17.27
CA GLU A 172 1.38 11.29 15.87
C GLU A 172 0.12 11.55 15.03
N THR A 173 0.21 12.44 14.04
CA THR A 173 -0.98 12.86 13.27
C THR A 173 -1.62 11.73 12.45
N ASP A 174 -0.85 10.67 12.16
CA ASP A 174 -1.27 9.45 11.48
C ASP A 174 -1.68 8.32 12.44
N ASP A 175 -1.71 8.58 13.75
CA ASP A 175 -2.12 7.59 14.74
C ASP A 175 -3.53 7.06 14.42
N PRO A 176 -3.71 5.73 14.26
CA PRO A 176 -4.96 5.13 13.83
C PRO A 176 -6.07 5.28 14.88
N THR A 177 -5.73 5.64 16.11
CA THR A 177 -6.68 5.82 17.20
C THR A 177 -7.42 7.17 17.14
N ILE A 178 -6.96 8.11 16.32
CA ILE A 178 -7.67 9.37 16.05
C ILE A 178 -8.94 9.09 15.24
N ARG A 179 -10.10 9.43 15.81
CA ARG A 179 -11.42 9.12 15.23
C ARG A 179 -11.96 10.22 14.33
N ASP A 180 -11.73 11.47 14.71
CA ASP A 180 -12.16 12.67 13.99
C ASP A 180 -11.23 13.83 14.34
N ALA A 181 -11.10 14.81 13.44
CA ALA A 181 -10.44 16.06 13.74
C ALA A 181 -10.91 17.21 12.85
N ARG A 182 -10.99 18.40 13.43
CA ARG A 182 -11.34 19.64 12.72
C ARG A 182 -10.36 20.75 13.04
N ARG A 183 -9.82 21.41 12.01
CA ARG A 183 -8.96 22.58 12.18
C ARG A 183 -9.72 23.74 12.82
N ILE A 184 -9.16 24.29 13.89
CA ILE A 184 -9.61 25.51 14.58
C ILE A 184 -8.82 26.72 14.05
N TYR A 185 -7.49 26.57 13.90
CA TYR A 185 -6.59 27.66 13.48
C TYR A 185 -5.54 27.20 12.46
N PRO A 186 -5.24 27.99 11.40
CA PRO A 186 -5.90 29.24 11.05
C PRO A 186 -7.37 28.99 10.68
N GLU A 187 -8.23 29.96 11.02
CA GLU A 187 -9.63 29.93 10.60
C GLU A 187 -9.67 29.86 9.07
N ARG A 188 -10.51 29.01 8.51
CA ARG A 188 -10.74 29.03 7.05
C ARG A 188 -11.41 30.35 6.71
N THR A 189 -10.65 31.30 6.15
CA THR A 189 -11.21 32.50 5.53
C THR A 189 -12.14 32.05 4.41
N VAL A 190 -13.44 32.28 4.57
CA VAL A 190 -14.49 31.95 3.59
C VAL A 190 -14.40 32.89 2.40
#